data_AF-A0A3L6MN88-F1
#
_entry.id   AF-A0A3L6MN88-F1
#
_cell.length_a   1.000
_cell.length_b   1.000
_cell.length_c   1.000
_cell.angle_alpha   90.00
_cell.angle_beta   90.00
_cell.angle_gamma   90.00
#
_symmetry.space_group_name_H-M   'P 1'
#
loop_
_entity.id
_entity.type
_entity.pdbx_description
1 polymer ?
#
loop_
_entity_poly.entity_id
_entity_poly.type
_entity_poly.pdbx_seq_one_letter_code
_entity_poly.pdbx_strand_id
1 'polypeptide(L)'
;MNTLASTYMHQGRWKEAEEHLIPVVEARKRLLGLEHPNTLTSMHNLASTYMHQARWKEAEAIFVQVIEPSKGVLGVDHPDTLASMSNLASTYMRQRRWKEAEDLFMQVIEPSKRVLGAEHPDTLNSMSNLVLTFSYQGRWKEAEVLFLQLREARKRVLDVEHPDTLANVGSI
;
A
#
# COMPACT_ATOMS: atom_id res chain seq x y z
N MET A 1 -8.85 -2.46 16.08
CA MET A 1 -8.13 -2.99 17.27
C MET A 1 -6.64 -2.99 16.96
N ASN A 2 -5.85 -2.17 17.65
CA ASN A 2 -4.38 -2.18 17.51
C ASN A 2 -3.83 -3.42 18.22
N THR A 3 -3.21 -4.32 17.45
CA THR A 3 -2.50 -5.48 17.99
C THR A 3 -1.08 -5.07 18.42
N LEU A 4 -0.46 -5.85 19.32
CA LEU A 4 0.92 -5.61 19.74
C LEU A 4 1.89 -5.53 18.54
N ALA A 5 1.67 -6.35 17.51
CA ALA A 5 2.43 -6.28 16.26
C ALA A 5 2.28 -4.94 15.53
N SER A 6 1.07 -4.38 15.46
CA SER A 6 0.84 -3.05 14.85
C SER A 6 1.59 -1.96 15.61
N THR A 7 1.63 -2.02 16.95
CA THR A 7 2.43 -1.11 17.76
C THR A 7 3.92 -1.18 17.41
N TYR A 8 4.48 -2.39 17.27
CA TYR A 8 5.88 -2.55 16.88
C TYR A 8 6.15 -2.05 15.46
N MET A 9 5.24 -2.29 14.51
CA MET A 9 5.34 -1.74 13.15
C MET A 9 5.39 -0.21 13.16
N HIS A 10 4.50 0.45 13.92
CA HIS A 10 4.51 1.91 14.04
C HIS A 10 5.80 2.46 14.68
N GLN A 11 6.45 1.67 15.54
CA GLN A 11 7.74 2.02 16.16
C GLN A 11 8.96 1.68 15.27
N GLY A 12 8.75 1.10 14.08
CA GLY A 12 9.85 0.62 13.23
C GLY A 12 10.56 -0.62 13.78
N ARG A 13 9.96 -1.31 14.76
CA ARG A 13 10.49 -2.52 15.41
C ARG A 13 10.06 -3.76 14.62
N TRP A 14 10.58 -3.86 13.41
CA TRP A 14 10.13 -4.84 12.41
C TRP A 14 10.41 -6.29 12.80
N LYS A 15 11.48 -6.54 13.57
CA LYS A 15 11.83 -7.89 14.00
C LYS A 15 10.84 -8.39 15.06
N GLU A 16 10.51 -7.55 16.02
CA GLU A 16 9.51 -7.88 17.03
C GLU A 16 8.11 -8.00 16.41
N ALA A 17 7.77 -7.13 15.44
CA ALA A 17 6.53 -7.28 14.69
C ALA A 17 6.44 -8.65 13.99
N GLU A 18 7.52 -9.10 13.34
CA GLU A 18 7.61 -10.43 12.72
C GLU A 18 7.41 -11.56 13.73
N GLU A 19 8.15 -11.54 14.84
CA GLU A 19 8.09 -12.56 15.89
C GLU A 19 6.67 -12.74 16.44
N HIS A 20 5.88 -11.65 16.51
CA HIS A 20 4.49 -11.70 16.92
C HIS A 20 3.51 -12.06 15.77
N LEU A 21 3.79 -11.68 14.53
CA LEU A 21 2.89 -11.90 13.40
C LEU A 21 2.91 -13.36 12.91
N ILE A 22 4.07 -14.03 12.90
CA ILE A 22 4.19 -15.42 12.44
C ILE A 22 3.20 -16.36 13.16
N PRO A 23 3.20 -16.50 14.50
CA PRO A 23 2.30 -17.41 15.19
C PRO A 23 0.82 -17.01 15.01
N VAL A 24 0.52 -15.71 14.88
CA VAL A 24 -0.84 -15.22 14.62
C VAL A 24 -1.32 -15.63 13.24
N VAL A 25 -0.48 -15.49 12.21
CA VAL A 25 -0.79 -15.92 10.84
C VAL A 25 -1.02 -17.43 10.81
N GLU A 26 -0.16 -18.22 11.41
CA GLU A 26 -0.29 -19.68 11.45
C GLU A 26 -1.58 -20.13 12.17
N ALA A 27 -1.85 -19.55 13.34
CA ALA A 27 -3.07 -19.85 14.09
C ALA A 27 -4.33 -19.47 13.30
N ARG A 28 -4.36 -18.30 12.67
CA ARG A 28 -5.52 -17.84 11.87
C ARG A 28 -5.71 -18.68 10.62
N LYS A 29 -4.63 -19.04 9.91
CA LYS A 29 -4.69 -19.98 8.78
C LYS A 29 -5.34 -21.31 9.19
N ARG A 30 -4.94 -21.86 10.34
CA ARG A 30 -5.48 -23.14 10.85
C ARG A 30 -6.92 -23.04 11.35
N LEU A 31 -7.26 -21.98 12.09
CA LEU A 31 -8.54 -21.87 12.80
C LEU A 31 -9.64 -21.21 11.97
N LEU A 32 -9.29 -20.24 11.13
CA LEU A 32 -10.24 -19.42 10.37
C LEU A 32 -10.20 -19.73 8.86
N GLY A 33 -9.12 -20.35 8.38
CA GLY A 33 -8.88 -20.55 6.95
C GLY A 33 -8.20 -19.36 6.28
N LEU A 34 -7.75 -19.57 5.04
CA LEU A 34 -7.00 -18.59 4.25
C LEU A 34 -7.86 -17.41 3.79
N GLU A 35 -9.14 -17.64 3.51
CA GLU A 35 -10.06 -16.62 2.98
C GLU A 35 -10.66 -15.72 4.07
N HIS A 36 -10.43 -16.02 5.35
CA HIS A 36 -11.00 -15.18 6.41
C HIS A 36 -10.34 -13.80 6.43
N PRO A 37 -11.09 -12.68 6.48
CA PRO A 37 -10.55 -11.32 6.45
C PRO A 37 -9.41 -11.08 7.46
N ASN A 38 -9.59 -11.50 8.72
CA ASN A 38 -8.52 -11.42 9.74
C ASN A 38 -7.24 -12.20 9.38
N THR A 39 -7.35 -13.33 8.67
CA THR A 39 -6.17 -14.07 8.18
C THR A 39 -5.46 -13.25 7.11
N LEU A 40 -6.21 -12.70 6.15
CA LEU A 40 -5.70 -11.86 5.07
C LEU A 40 -4.99 -10.61 5.61
N THR A 41 -5.62 -9.88 6.55
CA THR A 41 -5.01 -8.71 7.21
C THR A 41 -3.71 -9.07 7.92
N SER A 42 -3.66 -10.20 8.65
CA SER A 42 -2.43 -10.63 9.32
C SER A 42 -1.32 -11.00 8.33
N MET A 43 -1.66 -11.68 7.24
CA MET A 43 -0.71 -12.00 6.18
C MET A 43 -0.19 -10.75 5.49
N HIS A 44 -1.07 -9.79 5.17
CA HIS A 44 -0.67 -8.48 4.64
C HIS A 44 0.36 -7.79 5.56
N ASN A 45 0.09 -7.73 6.87
CA ASN A 45 1.00 -7.10 7.84
C ASN A 45 2.35 -7.82 7.93
N LEU A 46 2.36 -9.15 7.86
CA LEU A 46 3.61 -9.93 7.83
C LEU A 46 4.41 -9.66 6.55
N ALA A 47 3.74 -9.59 5.39
CA ALA A 47 4.38 -9.25 4.13
C ALA A 47 4.96 -7.83 4.14
N SER A 48 4.21 -6.85 4.67
CA SER A 48 4.69 -5.47 4.87
C SER A 48 5.89 -5.42 5.81
N THR A 49 5.89 -6.25 6.86
CA THR A 49 7.03 -6.35 7.78
C THR A 49 8.27 -6.85 7.04
N TYR A 50 8.14 -7.87 6.19
CA TYR A 50 9.24 -8.32 5.34
C TYR A 50 9.72 -7.26 4.35
N MET A 51 8.82 -6.47 3.75
CA MET A 51 9.22 -5.33 2.92
C MET A 51 10.09 -4.34 3.69
N HIS A 52 9.71 -3.96 4.91
CA HIS A 52 10.50 -3.02 5.70
C HIS A 52 11.84 -3.58 6.15
N GLN A 53 11.99 -4.91 6.21
CA GLN A 53 13.27 -5.58 6.42
C GLN A 53 14.06 -5.82 5.12
N ALA A 54 13.60 -5.31 3.98
CA ALA A 54 14.16 -5.57 2.65
C ALA A 54 14.18 -7.06 2.22
N ARG A 55 13.29 -7.86 2.79
CA ARG A 55 13.08 -9.28 2.50
C ARG A 55 12.02 -9.45 1.41
N TRP A 56 12.38 -9.00 0.21
CA TRP A 56 11.42 -8.83 -0.91
C TRP A 56 10.81 -10.13 -1.42
N LYS A 57 11.56 -11.24 -1.38
CA LYS A 57 11.06 -12.56 -1.84
C LYS A 57 10.00 -13.11 -0.89
N GLU A 58 10.22 -13.00 0.42
CA GLU A 58 9.24 -13.42 1.41
C GLU A 58 7.98 -12.54 1.38
N ALA A 59 8.14 -11.22 1.19
CA ALA A 59 7.03 -10.31 1.00
C ALA A 59 6.18 -10.67 -0.23
N GLU A 60 6.83 -10.88 -1.39
CA GLU A 60 6.16 -11.30 -2.63
C GLU A 60 5.36 -12.59 -2.43
N ALA A 61 6.00 -13.62 -1.86
CA ALA A 61 5.37 -14.92 -1.67
C ALA A 61 4.08 -14.83 -0.85
N ILE A 62 4.01 -13.92 0.13
CA ILE A 62 2.81 -13.70 0.92
C ILE A 62 1.79 -12.84 0.17
N PHE A 63 2.19 -11.71 -0.45
CA PHE A 63 1.23 -10.87 -1.16
C PHE A 63 0.53 -11.61 -2.30
N VAL A 64 1.24 -12.45 -3.05
CA VAL A 64 0.64 -13.30 -4.10
C VAL A 64 -0.42 -14.25 -3.53
N GLN A 65 -0.20 -14.78 -2.32
CA GLN A 65 -1.19 -15.62 -1.63
C GLN A 65 -2.40 -14.83 -1.09
N VAL A 66 -2.25 -13.53 -0.81
CA VAL A 66 -3.31 -12.69 -0.22
C VAL A 66 -4.23 -12.08 -1.27
N ILE A 67 -3.70 -11.69 -2.43
CA ILE A 67 -4.44 -10.86 -3.40
C ILE A 67 -5.69 -11.56 -3.95
N GLU A 68 -5.58 -12.78 -4.46
CA GLU A 68 -6.74 -13.47 -5.05
C GLU A 68 -7.85 -13.77 -4.02
N PRO A 69 -7.54 -14.31 -2.82
CA PRO A 69 -8.54 -14.40 -1.75
C PRO A 69 -9.16 -13.05 -1.36
N SER A 70 -8.36 -11.97 -1.31
CA SER A 70 -8.88 -10.64 -0.97
C SER A 70 -9.85 -10.12 -2.03
N LYS A 71 -9.56 -10.35 -3.32
CA LYS A 71 -10.49 -10.01 -4.41
C LYS A 71 -11.82 -10.76 -4.27
N GLY A 72 -11.79 -12.05 -3.91
CA GLY A 72 -12.99 -12.86 -3.73
C GLY A 72 -13.81 -12.49 -2.50
N VAL A 73 -13.15 -12.17 -1.38
CA VAL A 73 -13.79 -11.97 -0.08
C VAL A 73 -14.17 -10.51 0.17
N LEU A 74 -13.30 -9.58 -0.16
CA LEU A 74 -13.47 -8.14 0.10
C LEU A 74 -13.92 -7.38 -1.16
N GLY A 75 -13.59 -7.91 -2.34
CA GLY A 75 -13.80 -7.25 -3.62
C GLY A 75 -12.51 -6.69 -4.20
N VAL A 76 -12.49 -6.55 -5.53
CA VAL A 76 -11.32 -6.08 -6.30
C VAL A 76 -10.94 -4.63 -5.94
N ASP A 77 -11.93 -3.77 -5.74
CA ASP A 77 -11.75 -2.35 -5.44
C ASP A 77 -11.64 -2.06 -3.93
N HIS A 78 -11.66 -3.08 -3.06
CA HIS A 78 -11.59 -2.87 -1.61
C HIS A 78 -10.22 -2.28 -1.21
N PRO A 79 -10.16 -1.31 -0.28
CA PRO A 79 -8.91 -0.68 0.16
C PRO A 79 -7.79 -1.68 0.52
N ASP A 80 -8.08 -2.71 1.30
CA ASP A 80 -7.08 -3.73 1.68
C ASP A 80 -6.58 -4.57 0.49
N THR A 81 -7.43 -4.83 -0.51
CA THR A 81 -7.06 -5.52 -1.75
C THR A 81 -6.12 -4.62 -2.55
N LEU A 82 -6.48 -3.35 -2.74
CA LEU A 82 -5.69 -2.36 -3.45
C LEU A 82 -4.35 -2.10 -2.76
N ALA A 83 -4.33 -2.01 -1.42
CA ALA A 83 -3.10 -1.87 -0.64
C ALA A 83 -2.16 -3.06 -0.82
N SER A 84 -2.70 -4.29 -0.80
CA SER A 84 -1.91 -5.51 -1.05
C SER A 84 -1.33 -5.55 -2.46
N MET A 85 -2.09 -5.13 -3.47
CA MET A 85 -1.63 -5.03 -4.85
C MET A 85 -0.55 -3.95 -5.01
N SER A 86 -0.74 -2.76 -4.42
CA SER A 86 0.25 -1.67 -4.43
C SER A 86 1.57 -2.11 -3.78
N ASN A 87 1.50 -2.80 -2.64
CA ASN A 87 2.69 -3.29 -1.94
C ASN A 87 3.42 -4.39 -2.71
N LEU A 88 2.70 -5.27 -3.41
CA LEU A 88 3.32 -6.23 -4.34
C LEU A 88 4.01 -5.50 -5.51
N ALA A 89 3.39 -4.45 -6.06
CA ALA A 89 3.98 -3.66 -7.13
C ALA A 89 5.29 -2.97 -6.68
N SER A 90 5.28 -2.37 -5.49
CA SER A 90 6.48 -1.83 -4.85
C SER A 90 7.53 -2.91 -4.59
N THR A 91 7.12 -4.14 -4.25
CA THR A 91 8.03 -5.28 -4.07
C THR A 91 8.70 -5.67 -5.37
N TYR A 92 7.96 -5.75 -6.49
CA TYR A 92 8.53 -5.95 -7.82
C TYR A 92 9.49 -4.83 -8.21
N MET A 93 9.14 -3.57 -7.92
CA MET A 93 10.02 -2.42 -8.13
C MET A 93 11.35 -2.61 -7.38
N ARG A 94 11.34 -3.03 -6.10
CA ARG A 94 12.57 -3.28 -5.33
C ARG A 94 13.40 -4.44 -5.89
N GLN A 95 12.76 -5.38 -6.58
CA GLN A 95 13.41 -6.49 -7.30
C GLN A 95 13.83 -6.13 -8.73
N ARG A 96 13.67 -4.87 -9.18
CA ARG A 96 13.92 -4.40 -10.55
C ARG A 96 13.03 -5.04 -11.62
N ARG A 97 11.88 -5.58 -11.21
CA ARG A 97 10.86 -6.17 -12.06
C ARG A 97 9.86 -5.08 -12.48
N TRP A 98 10.37 -4.12 -13.25
CA TRP A 98 9.67 -2.87 -13.55
C TRP A 98 8.38 -3.08 -14.33
N LYS A 99 8.33 -4.10 -15.21
CA LYS A 99 7.15 -4.35 -16.03
C LYS A 99 5.99 -4.88 -15.18
N GLU A 100 6.26 -5.85 -14.30
CA GLU A 100 5.24 -6.35 -13.37
C GLU A 100 4.80 -5.28 -12.36
N ALA A 101 5.71 -4.41 -11.91
CA ALA A 101 5.37 -3.28 -11.06
C ALA A 101 4.43 -2.29 -11.78
N GLU A 102 4.74 -1.92 -13.02
CA GLU A 102 3.92 -1.05 -13.85
C GLU A 102 2.51 -1.61 -14.03
N ASP A 103 2.41 -2.86 -14.48
CA ASP A 103 1.12 -3.49 -14.79
C ASP A 103 0.21 -3.53 -13.56
N LEU A 104 0.79 -3.70 -12.37
CA LEU A 104 0.06 -3.75 -11.11
C LEU A 104 -0.29 -2.35 -10.58
N PHE A 105 0.61 -1.35 -10.67
CA PHE A 105 0.27 0.02 -10.32
C PHE A 105 -0.83 0.60 -11.22
N MET A 106 -0.80 0.31 -12.52
CA MET A 106 -1.85 0.71 -13.46
C MET A 106 -3.22 0.12 -13.11
N GLN A 107 -3.26 -1.10 -12.58
CA GLN A 107 -4.50 -1.71 -12.07
C GLN A 107 -4.99 -1.08 -10.76
N VAL A 108 -4.11 -0.51 -9.93
CA VAL A 108 -4.46 0.03 -8.61
C VAL A 108 -4.87 1.50 -8.65
N ILE A 109 -4.21 2.34 -9.46
CA ILE A 109 -4.35 3.80 -9.35
C ILE A 109 -5.79 4.28 -9.59
N GLU A 110 -6.46 3.83 -10.65
CA GLU A 110 -7.82 4.29 -10.96
C GLU A 110 -8.87 3.81 -9.93
N PRO A 111 -8.87 2.53 -9.50
CA PRO A 111 -9.69 2.10 -8.36
C PRO A 111 -9.41 2.90 -7.08
N SER A 112 -8.14 3.13 -6.72
CA SER A 112 -7.79 3.91 -5.53
C SER A 112 -8.29 5.35 -5.62
N LYS A 113 -8.22 6.01 -6.79
CA LYS A 113 -8.82 7.34 -7.01
C LYS A 113 -10.33 7.33 -6.76
N ARG A 114 -11.03 6.28 -7.16
CA ARG A 114 -12.49 6.16 -7.00
C ARG A 114 -12.90 5.88 -5.56
N VAL A 115 -12.18 5.01 -4.87
CA VAL A 115 -12.55 4.49 -3.55
C VAL A 115 -11.98 5.34 -2.41
N LEU A 116 -10.72 5.75 -2.52
CA LEU A 116 -10.02 6.52 -1.49
C LEU A 116 -9.97 8.02 -1.80
N GLY A 117 -10.09 8.38 -3.07
CA GLY A 117 -9.89 9.73 -3.57
C GLY A 117 -8.51 9.93 -4.20
N ALA A 118 -8.42 10.89 -5.14
CA ALA A 118 -7.19 11.20 -5.86
C ALA A 118 -6.08 11.80 -4.97
N GLU A 119 -6.46 12.32 -3.81
CA GLU A 119 -5.59 13.00 -2.84
C GLU A 119 -5.18 12.10 -1.67
N HIS A 120 -5.74 10.89 -1.59
CA HIS A 120 -5.42 9.96 -0.53
C HIS A 120 -3.93 9.55 -0.57
N PRO A 121 -3.24 9.45 0.58
CA PRO A 121 -1.82 9.09 0.63
C PRO A 121 -1.48 7.82 -0.16
N ASP A 122 -2.31 6.79 -0.08
CA ASP A 122 -2.09 5.52 -0.80
C ASP A 122 -2.19 5.71 -2.32
N THR A 123 -3.18 6.46 -2.80
CA THR A 123 -3.31 6.80 -4.23
C THR A 123 -2.07 7.58 -4.72
N LEU A 124 -1.65 8.59 -3.96
CA LEU A 124 -0.49 9.41 -4.28
C LEU A 124 0.81 8.60 -4.25
N ASN A 125 0.93 7.64 -3.32
CA ASN A 125 2.09 6.74 -3.24
C ASN A 125 2.15 5.78 -4.43
N SER A 126 1.04 5.16 -4.83
CA SER A 126 1.00 4.32 -6.05
C SER A 126 1.36 5.12 -7.30
N MET A 127 0.83 6.33 -7.45
CA MET A 127 1.20 7.24 -8.55
C MET A 127 2.69 7.60 -8.53
N SER A 128 3.23 7.94 -7.36
CA SER A 128 4.66 8.26 -7.20
C SER A 128 5.56 7.09 -7.61
N ASN A 129 5.20 5.87 -7.20
CA ASN A 129 5.97 4.67 -7.55
C ASN A 129 5.87 4.33 -9.04
N LEU A 130 4.72 4.59 -9.68
CA LEU A 130 4.59 4.43 -11.13
C LEU A 130 5.45 5.45 -11.90
N VAL A 131 5.53 6.70 -11.45
CA VAL A 131 6.47 7.70 -12.02
C VAL A 131 7.92 7.20 -11.96
N LEU A 132 8.33 6.64 -10.81
CA LEU A 132 9.67 6.06 -10.66
C LEU A 132 9.86 4.86 -11.58
N THR A 133 8.83 4.01 -11.72
CA THR A 133 8.87 2.84 -12.59
C THR A 133 9.06 3.22 -14.06
N PHE A 134 8.32 4.21 -14.56
CA PHE A 134 8.56 4.76 -15.90
C PHE A 134 9.96 5.35 -16.05
N SER A 135 10.44 6.07 -15.04
CA SER A 135 11.81 6.64 -15.04
C SER A 135 12.88 5.55 -15.15
N TYR A 136 12.75 4.45 -14.39
CA TYR A 136 13.67 3.31 -14.46
C TYR A 136 13.58 2.55 -15.79
N GLN A 137 12.46 2.61 -16.49
CA GLN A 137 12.30 2.08 -17.85
C GLN A 137 12.79 3.06 -18.94
N GLY A 138 13.26 4.26 -18.59
CA GLY A 138 13.66 5.30 -19.55
C GLY A 138 12.48 6.02 -20.25
N ARG A 139 11.26 5.83 -19.74
CA ARG A 139 10.00 6.38 -20.26
C ARG A 139 9.70 7.76 -19.66
N TRP A 140 10.61 8.70 -19.89
CA TRP A 140 10.60 10.01 -19.25
C TRP A 140 9.35 10.84 -19.55
N LYS A 141 8.81 10.76 -20.76
CA LYS A 141 7.58 11.49 -21.14
C LYS A 141 6.37 11.04 -20.32
N GLU A 142 6.23 9.73 -20.12
CA GLU A 142 5.11 9.15 -19.36
C GLU A 142 5.28 9.44 -17.86
N ALA A 143 6.52 9.37 -17.36
CA ALA A 143 6.86 9.80 -16.01
C ALA A 143 6.51 11.28 -15.77
N GLU A 144 6.85 12.17 -16.71
CA GLU A 144 6.57 13.60 -16.62
C GLU A 144 5.07 13.90 -16.58
N VAL A 145 4.29 13.32 -17.49
CA VAL A 145 2.83 13.50 -17.52
C VAL A 145 2.20 13.07 -16.20
N LEU A 146 2.56 11.89 -15.68
CA LEU A 146 2.02 11.39 -14.43
C LEU A 146 2.51 12.20 -13.22
N PHE A 147 3.76 12.67 -13.24
CA PHE A 147 4.31 13.52 -12.19
C PHE A 147 3.58 14.86 -12.10
N LEU A 148 3.21 15.47 -13.22
CA LEU A 148 2.40 16.68 -13.24
C LEU A 148 1.03 16.45 -12.59
N GLN A 149 0.36 15.33 -12.91
CA GLN A 149 -0.92 14.97 -12.26
C GLN A 149 -0.76 14.78 -10.74
N LEU A 150 0.30 14.07 -10.31
CA LEU A 150 0.62 13.87 -8.90
C LEU A 150 0.86 15.20 -8.17
N ARG A 151 1.58 16.13 -8.79
CA ARG A 151 1.88 17.45 -8.22
C ARG A 151 0.61 18.27 -8.02
N GLU A 152 -0.28 18.29 -9.01
CA GLU A 152 -1.55 19.01 -8.89
C GLU A 152 -2.45 18.40 -7.80
N ALA A 153 -2.49 17.06 -7.67
CA ALA A 153 -3.22 16.43 -6.57
C ALA A 153 -2.62 16.79 -5.20
N ARG A 154 -1.29 16.77 -5.04
CA ARG A 154 -0.62 17.18 -3.79
C ARG A 154 -0.84 18.65 -3.43
N LYS A 155 -0.89 19.55 -4.42
CA LYS A 155 -1.20 20.97 -4.16
C LYS A 155 -2.58 21.14 -3.55
N ARG A 156 -3.60 20.43 -4.05
CA ARG A 156 -4.95 20.50 -3.50
C ARG A 156 -5.03 20.07 -2.03
N VAL A 157 -4.25 19.06 -1.63
CA VAL A 157 -4.14 18.67 -0.20
C VAL A 157 -3.63 19.85 0.64
N LEU A 158 -2.56 20.50 0.18
CA LEU A 158 -1.95 21.63 0.91
C LEU A 158 -2.84 22.89 0.90
N ASP A 159 -3.56 23.14 -0.20
CA ASP A 159 -4.47 24.27 -0.34
C ASP A 159 -5.79 24.08 0.44
N VAL A 160 -6.18 22.85 0.78
CA VAL A 160 -7.35 22.55 1.63
C VAL A 160 -7.02 22.65 3.11
N GLU A 161 -5.79 22.33 3.53
CA GLU A 161 -5.37 22.47 4.94
C GLU A 161 -5.17 23.93 5.39
N HIS A 162 -5.14 24.90 4.47
CA HIS A 162 -4.61 26.25 4.73
C HIS A 162 -5.54 27.51 4.68
N PRO A 163 -6.80 27.52 4.20
CA PRO A 163 -7.64 28.72 4.23
C PRO A 163 -8.61 28.77 5.42
N ASP A 164 -9.26 27.65 5.78
CA ASP A 164 -10.36 27.66 6.76
C ASP A 164 -9.93 27.32 8.19
N THR A 165 -8.72 26.80 8.38
CA THR A 165 -8.19 26.47 9.73
C THR A 165 -7.70 27.71 10.49
N LEU A 166 -7.41 28.81 9.78
CA LEU A 166 -6.94 30.07 10.37
C LEU A 166 -8.06 31.06 10.73
N ALA A 167 -9.31 30.81 10.32
CA ALA A 167 -10.43 31.69 10.62
C ALA A 167 -11.03 31.51 12.03
N ASN A 168 -10.66 30.46 12.78
CA ASN A 168 -11.25 30.14 14.09
C ASN A 168 -10.34 30.35 15.31
N VAL A 169 -9.21 31.06 15.17
CA VAL A 169 -8.34 31.40 16.33
C VAL A 169 -8.26 32.92 16.58
N GLY A 170 -9.15 33.71 15.98
CA GLY A 170 -9.09 35.17 16.04
C GLY A 170 -10.42 35.84 16.37
N SER A 171 -11.05 35.52 17.50
CA SER A 171 -12.04 36.38 18.17
C SER A 171 -12.18 35.92 19.63
N ILE A 172 -11.39 36.54 20.51
CA ILE A 172 -11.60 36.57 21.97
C ILE A 172 -12.70 37.60 22.25
#